data_AF-A0A3B8NC47-F1
#
_entry.id   AF-A0A3B8NC47-F1
#
_cell.length_a   1.000
_cell.length_b   1.000
_cell.length_c   1.000
_cell.angle_alpha   90.00
_cell.angle_beta   90.00
_cell.angle_gamma   90.00
#
_symmetry.space_group_name_H-M   'P 1'
#
loop_
_entity.id
_entity.type
_entity.pdbx_description
1 polymer ?
#
loop_
_entity_poly.entity_id
_entity_poly.type
_entity_poly.pdbx_seq_one_letter_code
_entity_poly.pdbx_strand_id
1 'polypeptide(L)'
;MRQCAQEKKLEFCYMCAEYPCEMLKDFRSDSHPHHSIVFHNLGLISTMGTEKWLEQQRIRWQCSSCGRRFSWYEKDCKDCGTKLFSCISEGKTLDENDYA
;
A
#
# COMPACT_ATOMS: atom_id res chain seq x y z
N MET A 1 10.88 0.62 11.80
CA MET A 1 9.66 1.42 11.59
C MET A 1 8.75 1.47 12.83
N ARG A 2 8.15 0.36 13.27
CA ARG A 2 7.20 0.34 14.41
C ARG A 2 7.75 1.00 15.69
N GLN A 3 8.97 0.68 16.09
CA GLN A 3 9.61 1.25 17.28
C GLN A 3 9.70 2.79 17.21
N CYS A 4 10.13 3.34 16.07
CA CYS A 4 10.21 4.79 15.86
C CYS A 4 8.84 5.47 16.07
N ALA A 5 7.76 4.90 15.53
CA ALA A 5 6.41 5.44 15.72
C ALA A 5 5.96 5.37 17.20
N GLN A 6 6.29 4.28 17.90
CA GLN A 6 5.96 4.12 19.33
C GLN A 6 6.71 5.13 20.22
N GLU A 7 8.01 5.31 20.00
CA GLU A 7 8.83 6.28 20.74
C GLU A 7 8.34 7.71 20.53
N LYS A 8 7.93 8.05 19.30
CA LYS A 8 7.36 9.35 18.95
C LYS A 8 5.87 9.50 19.30
N LYS A 9 5.22 8.44 19.82
CA LYS A 9 3.78 8.39 20.13
C LYS A 9 2.89 8.76 18.93
N LEU A 10 3.28 8.30 17.75
CA LEU A 10 2.55 8.51 16.51
C LEU A 10 1.78 7.24 16.13
N GLU A 11 0.52 7.40 15.75
CA GLU A 11 -0.27 6.28 15.21
C GLU A 11 0.17 5.95 13.77
N PHE A 12 0.45 6.99 12.98
CA PHE A 12 0.88 6.86 11.60
C PHE A 12 2.11 7.72 11.30
N CYS A 13 2.94 7.26 10.35
CA CYS A 13 4.15 7.98 9.98
C CYS A 13 3.85 9.36 9.35
N TYR A 14 2.69 9.55 8.71
CA TYR A 14 2.28 10.86 8.16
C TYR A 14 2.07 11.93 9.24
N MET A 15 1.92 11.54 10.51
CA MET A 15 1.80 12.47 11.64
C MET A 15 3.16 12.95 12.16
N CYS A 16 4.27 12.41 11.63
CA CYS A 16 5.61 12.80 12.05
C CYS A 16 5.94 14.20 11.50
N ALA A 17 6.51 15.07 12.34
CA ALA A 17 6.98 16.40 11.90
C ALA A 17 8.08 16.34 10.81
N GLU A 18 8.79 15.22 10.72
CA GLU A 18 9.83 14.98 9.72
C GLU A 18 9.31 14.20 8.50
N TYR A 19 7.98 14.06 8.33
CA TYR A 19 7.41 13.29 7.22
C TYR A 19 7.56 14.03 5.87
N PRO A 20 8.01 13.34 4.79
CA PRO A 20 8.55 11.99 4.75
C PRO A 20 10.02 11.94 5.21
N CYS A 21 10.32 11.14 6.24
CA CYS A 21 11.68 11.01 6.76
C CYS A 21 12.47 9.97 5.96
N GLU A 22 13.81 10.02 6.06
CA GLU A 22 14.69 9.15 5.26
C GLU A 22 14.44 7.66 5.52
N MET A 23 14.25 7.27 6.79
CA MET A 23 13.91 5.89 7.14
C MET A 23 12.67 5.36 6.39
N LEU A 24 11.67 6.22 6.14
CA LEU A 24 10.46 5.83 5.44
C LEU A 24 10.65 5.81 3.92
N LYS A 25 11.50 6.69 3.37
CA LYS A 25 11.90 6.66 1.96
C LYS A 25 12.71 5.42 1.63
N ASP A 26 13.65 5.05 2.52
CA ASP A 26 14.43 3.80 2.43
C ASP A 26 13.51 2.59 2.49
N PHE A 27 12.53 2.60 3.40
CA PHE A 27 11.53 1.54 3.49
C PHE A 27 10.69 1.42 2.21
N ARG A 28 10.26 2.54 1.60
CA ARG A 28 9.54 2.55 0.30
C ARG A 28 10.39 1.91 -0.80
N SER A 29 11.69 2.20 -0.80
CA SER A 29 12.60 1.88 -1.91
C SER A 29 13.37 0.57 -1.71
N ASP A 30 12.97 -0.25 -0.75
CA ASP A 30 13.64 -1.51 -0.46
C ASP A 30 13.33 -2.58 -1.51
N SER A 31 13.87 -3.78 -1.31
CA SER A 31 13.69 -4.90 -2.24
C SER A 31 12.29 -5.54 -2.22
N HIS A 32 11.35 -5.05 -1.41
CA HIS A 32 10.02 -5.61 -1.26
C HIS A 32 8.97 -4.76 -1.99
N PRO A 33 8.45 -5.22 -3.15
CA PRO A 33 7.54 -4.40 -3.97
C PRO A 33 6.28 -3.91 -3.25
N HIS A 34 5.79 -4.64 -2.24
CA HIS A 34 4.61 -4.22 -1.48
C HIS A 34 4.87 -3.01 -0.57
N HIS A 35 6.12 -2.63 -0.31
CA HIS A 35 6.47 -1.41 0.41
C HIS A 35 6.43 -0.15 -0.47
N SER A 36 6.54 -0.29 -1.80
CA SER A 36 6.58 0.85 -2.74
C SER A 36 5.38 1.80 -2.63
N ILE A 37 4.22 1.26 -2.26
CA ILE A 37 2.94 2.00 -2.19
C ILE A 37 2.69 2.66 -0.83
N VAL A 38 3.65 2.59 0.12
CA VAL A 38 3.46 3.03 1.50
C VAL A 38 3.05 4.50 1.60
N PHE A 39 3.62 5.40 0.79
CA PHE A 39 3.26 6.82 0.81
C PHE A 39 1.84 7.07 0.30
N HIS A 40 1.44 6.40 -0.78
CA HIS A 40 0.08 6.47 -1.29
C HIS A 40 -0.93 6.01 -0.23
N ASN A 41 -0.67 4.87 0.43
CA ASN A 41 -1.52 4.37 1.50
C ASN A 41 -1.59 5.34 2.69
N LEU A 42 -0.46 5.90 3.12
CA LEU A 42 -0.45 6.89 4.21
C LEU A 42 -1.22 8.16 3.84
N GLY A 43 -1.15 8.62 2.58
CA GLY A 43 -1.93 9.76 2.08
C GLY A 43 -3.44 9.50 2.00
N LEU A 44 -3.84 8.29 1.59
CA LEU A 44 -5.25 7.89 1.63
C LEU A 44 -5.75 7.83 3.07
N ILE A 45 -5.01 7.16 3.97
CA ILE A 45 -5.38 7.05 5.39
C ILE A 45 -5.51 8.44 6.03
N SER A 46 -4.60 9.38 5.75
CA SER A 46 -4.68 10.74 6.30
C SER A 46 -5.90 11.52 5.79
N THR A 47 -6.36 11.23 4.57
CA THR A 47 -7.48 11.95 3.93
C THR A 47 -8.85 11.35 4.29
N MET A 48 -8.98 10.02 4.25
CA MET A 48 -10.28 9.34 4.41
C MET A 48 -10.45 8.59 5.73
N GLY A 49 -9.37 8.42 6.50
CA GLY A 49 -9.35 7.64 7.74
C GLY A 49 -9.19 6.12 7.51
N THR A 50 -8.77 5.44 8.57
CA THR A 50 -8.41 4.01 8.56
C THR A 50 -9.57 3.10 8.15
N GLU A 51 -10.78 3.34 8.65
CA GLU A 51 -11.93 2.46 8.39
C GLU A 51 -12.32 2.43 6.91
N LYS A 52 -12.42 3.61 6.28
CA LYS A 52 -12.73 3.70 4.85
C LYS A 52 -11.59 3.11 4.00
N TRP A 53 -10.34 3.37 4.38
CA TRP A 53 -9.20 2.78 3.69
C TRP A 53 -9.21 1.25 3.78
N LEU A 54 -9.52 0.66 4.94
CA LEU A 54 -9.62 -0.79 5.11
C LEU A 54 -10.71 -1.42 4.23
N GLU A 55 -11.87 -0.76 4.09
CA GLU A 55 -12.92 -1.24 3.19
C GLU A 55 -12.48 -1.18 1.72
N GLN A 56 -11.76 -0.12 1.31
CA GLN A 56 -11.15 -0.07 -0.02
C GLN A 56 -10.13 -1.19 -0.22
N GLN A 57 -9.27 -1.46 0.77
CA GLN A 57 -8.31 -2.57 0.70
C GLN A 57 -9.01 -3.92 0.56
N ARG A 58 -10.13 -4.13 1.27
CA ARG A 58 -10.92 -5.35 1.14
C ARG A 58 -11.32 -5.57 -0.31
N ILE A 59 -11.84 -4.55 -0.99
CA ILE A 59 -12.28 -4.63 -2.40
C ILE A 59 -11.07 -4.79 -3.33
N ARG A 60 -10.02 -4.01 -3.12
CA ARG A 60 -8.78 -3.98 -3.92
C ARG A 60 -8.09 -5.35 -4.01
N TRP A 61 -8.09 -6.11 -2.92
CA TRP A 61 -7.46 -7.44 -2.84
C TRP A 61 -8.44 -8.60 -3.14
N GLN A 62 -9.52 -8.32 -3.88
CA GLN A 62 -10.44 -9.32 -4.42
C GLN A 62 -10.35 -9.38 -5.94
N CYS A 63 -10.44 -10.59 -6.49
CA CYS A 63 -10.52 -10.78 -7.94
C CYS A 63 -11.78 -10.09 -8.47
N SER A 64 -11.63 -9.25 -9.48
CA SER A 64 -12.76 -8.53 -10.11
C SER A 64 -13.76 -9.44 -10.82
N SER A 65 -13.34 -10.66 -11.17
CA SER A 65 -14.18 -11.63 -11.88
C SER A 65 -14.98 -12.53 -10.93
N CYS A 66 -14.33 -13.11 -9.91
CA CYS A 66 -14.98 -14.09 -9.02
C CYS A 66 -15.06 -13.69 -7.54
N GLY A 67 -14.49 -12.55 -7.14
CA GLY A 67 -14.49 -12.08 -5.76
C GLY A 67 -13.52 -12.80 -4.81
N ARG A 68 -12.76 -13.80 -5.28
CA ARG A 68 -11.75 -14.48 -4.44
C ARG A 68 -10.69 -13.50 -3.96
N ARG A 69 -10.42 -13.50 -2.64
CA ARG A 69 -9.30 -12.75 -2.06
C ARG A 69 -7.96 -13.33 -2.47
N PHE A 70 -6.99 -12.47 -2.72
CA PHE A 70 -5.63 -12.86 -3.13
C PHE A 70 -4.57 -12.08 -2.37
N SER A 71 -3.36 -12.66 -2.29
CA SER A 71 -2.20 -12.05 -1.63
C SER A 71 -1.40 -11.15 -2.58
N TRP A 72 -0.53 -10.30 -2.03
CA TRP A 72 0.17 -9.21 -2.72
C TRP A 72 0.84 -9.61 -4.04
N TYR A 73 1.47 -10.79 -4.10
CA TYR A 73 2.27 -11.21 -5.25
C TYR A 73 1.53 -12.11 -6.24
N GLU A 74 0.27 -12.44 -5.99
CA GLU A 74 -0.51 -13.27 -6.90
C GLU A 74 -0.83 -12.51 -8.18
N LYS A 75 -0.45 -13.09 -9.33
CA LYS A 75 -0.65 -12.51 -10.66
C LYS A 75 -1.88 -13.06 -11.37
N ASP A 76 -2.31 -14.26 -11.00
CA ASP A 76 -3.43 -14.97 -11.61
C ASP A 76 -4.33 -15.53 -10.52
N CYS A 77 -5.65 -15.43 -10.71
CA CYS A 77 -6.62 -15.93 -9.75
C CYS A 77 -6.60 -17.46 -9.76
N LYS A 78 -6.35 -18.06 -8.59
CA LYS A 78 -6.35 -19.52 -8.42
C LYS A 78 -7.71 -20.20 -8.62
N ASP A 79 -8.81 -19.46 -8.64
CA ASP A 79 -10.15 -20.01 -8.91
C ASP A 79 -10.54 -19.90 -10.38
N CYS A 80 -10.44 -18.70 -10.96
CA CYS A 80 -10.98 -18.41 -12.29
C CYS A 80 -9.92 -18.13 -13.36
N GLY A 81 -8.63 -18.12 -13.00
CA GLY A 81 -7.52 -17.84 -13.92
C GLY A 81 -7.44 -16.39 -14.43
N THR A 82 -8.30 -15.49 -13.95
CA THR A 82 -8.26 -14.07 -14.34
C THR A 82 -6.97 -13.41 -13.82
N LYS A 83 -6.34 -12.56 -14.64
CA LYS A 83 -5.18 -11.77 -14.23
C LYS A 83 -5.55 -10.82 -13.08
N LEU A 84 -4.74 -10.83 -12.04
CA LEU A 84 -4.91 -10.04 -10.83
C LEU A 84 -4.05 -8.79 -10.88
N PHE A 85 -4.56 -7.72 -10.27
CA PHE A 85 -3.78 -6.51 -10.04
C PHE A 85 -2.91 -6.69 -8.79
N SER A 86 -1.73 -7.27 -8.97
CA SER A 86 -0.72 -7.50 -7.92
C SER A 86 -0.16 -6.20 -7.34
N CYS A 87 0.59 -6.27 -6.23
CA CYS A 87 1.32 -5.12 -5.69
C CYS A 87 2.38 -4.59 -6.66
N ILE A 88 2.96 -5.45 -7.50
CA ILE A 88 3.98 -5.05 -8.49
C ILE A 88 3.35 -4.18 -9.59
N SER A 89 2.17 -4.56 -10.08
CA SER A 89 1.45 -3.76 -11.07
C SER A 89 0.95 -2.45 -10.49
N GLU A 90 0.50 -2.46 -9.23
CA GLU A 90 0.07 -1.24 -8.55
C GLU A 90 1.21 -0.26 -8.29
N GLY A 91 2.35 -0.73 -7.80
CA GLY A 91 3.54 0.10 -7.60
C GLY A 91 3.95 0.80 -8.90
N LYS A 92 4.00 0.06 -10.02
CA LYS A 92 4.31 0.63 -11.34
C LYS A 92 3.31 1.72 -11.77
N THR A 93 2.02 1.48 -11.62
CA THR A 93 0.99 2.48 -11.95
C THR A 93 1.12 3.74 -11.11
N LEU A 94 1.48 3.63 -9.83
CA LEU A 94 1.66 4.79 -8.96
C LEU A 94 2.95 5.55 -9.28
N ASP A 95 4.05 4.85 -9.53
CA ASP A 95 5.31 5.49 -9.92
C ASP A 95 5.18 6.22 -11.28
N GLU A 96 4.41 5.68 -12.23
CA GLU A 96 4.11 6.35 -13.51
C GLU A 96 3.30 7.66 -13.33
N ASN A 97 2.42 7.71 -12.33
CA ASN A 97 1.58 8.88 -12.04
C ASN A 97 2.28 9.93 -11.17
N ASP A 98 3.37 9.59 -10.47
CA ASP A 98 4.21 10.53 -9.71
C ASP A 98 5.06 11.44 -10.64
N TYR A 99 5.17 11.12 -11.94
CA TYR A 99 5.89 11.91 -12.97
C TYR A 99 4.97 12.73 -13.91
N ALA A 100 3.67 12.84 -13.60
CA ALA A 100 2.68 13.60 -14.38
C ALA A 100 2.41 15.00 -13.81
#